data_AF-A0A6A9TAY2-F1
#
_entry.id   AF-A0A6A9TAY2-F1
#
_cell.length_a   1.000
_cell.length_b   1.000
_cell.length_c   1.000
_cell.angle_alpha   90.00
_cell.angle_beta   90.00
_cell.angle_gamma   90.00
#
_symmetry.space_group_name_H-M   'P 1'
#
loop_
_entity.id
_entity.type
_entity.pdbx_description
1 polymer ?
#
loop_
_entity_poly.entity_id
_entity_poly.type
_entity_poly.pdbx_seq_one_letter_code
_entity_poly.pdbx_strand_id
1 'polypeptide(L)' 'DLDGDAAVAAVERVAADTAANRSSMCEDVENGRRTEVDAIYGAIESRAERHDIDALTCRTLGSLLRAWEASRDVRRE' A
#
# COMPACT_ATOMS: atom_id res chain seq x y z
N ASP A 1 20.84 -1.49 1.84
CA ASP A 1 20.28 -2.77 1.37
C ASP A 1 19.86 -3.57 2.57
N LEU A 2 18.67 -4.15 2.55
CA LEU A 2 18.21 -5.11 3.55
C LEU A 2 18.01 -6.43 2.79
N ASP A 3 18.60 -7.52 3.28
CA ASP A 3 18.19 -8.84 2.83
C ASP A 3 16.72 -9.12 3.23
N GLY A 4 16.15 -10.20 2.72
CA GLY A 4 14.73 -10.52 2.93
C GLY A 4 14.33 -10.58 4.39
N ASP A 5 15.11 -11.26 5.23
CA ASP A 5 14.81 -11.42 6.66
C ASP A 5 14.96 -10.11 7.42
N ALA A 6 16.00 -9.32 7.10
CA ALA A 6 16.20 -8.00 7.67
C ALA A 6 15.08 -7.02 7.28
N ALA A 7 14.55 -7.13 6.05
CA ALA A 7 13.43 -6.33 5.58
C ALA A 7 12.13 -6.70 6.32
N VAL A 8 11.84 -7.99 6.48
CA VAL A 8 10.68 -8.47 7.25
C VAL A 8 10.76 -7.99 8.69
N ALA A 9 11.90 -8.20 9.36
CA ALA A 9 12.09 -7.77 10.74
C ALA A 9 11.97 -6.23 10.89
N ALA A 10 12.37 -5.45 9.89
CA ALA A 10 12.19 -4.01 9.90
C ALA A 10 10.71 -3.61 9.84
N VAL A 11 9.91 -4.27 8.98
CA VAL A 11 8.46 -4.04 8.90
C VAL A 11 7.77 -4.41 10.22
N GLU A 12 8.12 -5.55 10.81
CA GLU A 12 7.57 -5.99 12.09
C GLU A 12 7.89 -5.01 13.23
N ARG A 13 9.11 -4.48 13.29
CA ARG A 13 9.48 -3.44 14.26
C ARG A 13 8.65 -2.18 14.08
N VAL A 14 8.50 -1.68 12.85
CA VAL A 14 7.66 -0.51 12.58
C VAL A 14 6.22 -0.76 13.03
N ALA A 15 5.66 -1.93 12.73
CA ALA A 15 4.31 -2.30 13.16
C ALA A 15 4.17 -2.34 14.69
N ALA A 16 5.16 -2.89 15.41
CA ALA A 16 5.17 -2.92 16.87
C ALA A 16 5.32 -1.52 17.49
N ASP A 17 6.31 -0.75 17.02
CA ASP A 17 6.65 0.58 17.55
C ASP A 17 5.54 1.61 17.29
N THR A 18 4.73 1.39 16.25
CA THR A 18 3.64 2.29 15.86
C THR A 18 2.25 1.68 16.07
N ALA A 19 2.14 0.62 16.88
CA ALA A 19 0.88 -0.13 17.05
C ALA A 19 -0.31 0.72 17.53
N ALA A 20 -0.07 1.80 18.29
CA ALA A 20 -1.11 2.72 18.76
C ALA A 20 -1.46 3.82 17.74
N ASN A 21 -0.69 3.94 16.65
CA ASN A 21 -0.87 4.99 15.66
C ASN A 21 -1.89 4.56 14.59
N ARG A 22 -2.54 5.55 13.97
CA ARG A 22 -3.23 5.35 12.70
C ARG A 22 -2.32 5.76 11.57
N SER A 23 -2.24 4.92 10.54
CA SER A 23 -1.48 5.27 9.33
C SER A 23 -2.26 6.31 8.52
N SER A 24 -1.54 7.18 7.80
CA SER A 24 -2.17 8.21 6.97
C SER A 24 -3.19 7.63 5.97
N MET A 25 -2.85 6.53 5.32
CA MET A 25 -3.76 5.84 4.40
C MET A 25 -5.01 5.31 5.10
N CYS A 26 -4.90 4.82 6.34
CA CYS A 26 -6.08 4.43 7.13
C CYS A 26 -6.96 5.64 7.44
N GLU A 27 -6.35 6.77 7.81
CA GLU A 27 -7.10 8.00 8.06
C GLU A 27 -7.80 8.50 6.79
N ASP A 28 -7.18 8.40 5.62
CA ASP A 28 -7.83 8.74 4.35
C ASP A 28 -9.03 7.84 4.07
N VAL A 29 -8.90 6.53 4.34
CA VAL A 29 -10.01 5.58 4.22
C VAL A 29 -11.16 5.94 5.17
N GLU A 30 -10.87 6.20 6.43
CA GLU A 30 -11.89 6.53 7.43
C GLU A 30 -12.59 7.86 7.15
N ASN A 31 -11.85 8.84 6.63
CA ASN A 31 -12.39 10.16 6.30
C ASN A 31 -12.95 10.26 4.88
N GLY A 32 -12.96 9.16 4.11
CA GLY A 32 -13.47 9.18 2.74
C GLY A 32 -12.70 10.14 1.83
N ARG A 33 -11.36 10.14 1.91
CA ARG A 33 -10.47 10.91 1.05
C ARG A 33 -9.75 10.01 0.06
N ARG A 34 -9.17 10.63 -0.97
CA ARG A 34 -8.23 9.98 -1.89
C ARG A 34 -7.04 9.44 -1.09
N THR A 35 -6.61 8.22 -1.38
CA THR A 35 -5.44 7.60 -0.75
C THR A 35 -4.20 7.73 -1.62
N GLU A 36 -3.03 7.41 -1.04
CA GLU A 36 -1.76 7.29 -1.76
C GLU A 36 -1.55 5.90 -2.42
N VAL A 37 -2.63 5.14 -2.70
CA VAL A 37 -2.55 3.77 -3.23
C VAL A 37 -1.69 3.68 -4.51
N ASP A 38 -1.80 4.64 -5.42
CA ASP A 38 -1.05 4.62 -6.68
C ASP A 38 0.44 4.97 -6.46
N ALA A 39 0.74 5.82 -5.48
CA ALA A 39 2.12 6.17 -5.14
C ALA A 39 2.85 5.01 -4.44
N ILE A 40 2.14 4.20 -3.65
CA ILE A 40 2.73 3.09 -2.90
C ILE A 40 2.62 1.77 -3.68
N TYR A 41 1.41 1.25 -3.89
CA TYR A 41 1.20 -0.03 -4.57
C TYR A 41 1.40 0.08 -6.07
N GLY A 42 0.99 1.19 -6.70
CA GLY A 42 1.25 1.42 -8.11
C GLY A 42 2.74 1.49 -8.44
N ALA A 43 3.56 2.10 -7.58
CA ALA A 43 5.01 2.11 -7.75
C ALA A 43 5.65 0.71 -7.64
N ILE A 44 5.08 -0.17 -6.81
CA ILE A 44 5.50 -1.58 -6.72
C ILE A 44 5.11 -2.33 -7.99
N GLU A 45 3.85 -2.20 -8.44
CA GLU A 45 3.36 -2.83 -9.68
C GLU A 45 4.21 -2.41 -10.89
N SER A 46 4.49 -1.12 -11.07
CA SER A 46 5.32 -0.63 -12.19
C SER A 46 6.76 -1.14 -12.13
N ARG A 47 7.32 -1.33 -10.94
CA ARG A 47 8.67 -1.93 -10.79
C ARG A 47 8.64 -3.43 -11.06
N ALA A 48 7.62 -4.12 -10.56
CA ALA A 48 7.43 -5.55 -10.74
C ALA A 48 7.31 -5.90 -12.24
N GLU A 49 6.51 -5.13 -12.99
CA GLU A 49 6.39 -5.27 -14.44
C GLU A 49 7.72 -5.03 -15.16
N ARG A 50 8.46 -3.97 -14.81
CA ARG A 50 9.77 -3.68 -15.42
C ARG A 50 10.78 -4.82 -15.22
N HIS A 51 10.69 -5.54 -14.12
CA HIS A 51 11.63 -6.58 -13.74
C HIS A 51 11.12 -7.99 -13.99
N ASP A 52 9.92 -8.15 -14.58
CA ASP A 52 9.26 -9.44 -14.80
C ASP A 52 9.12 -10.27 -13.50
N ILE A 53 8.74 -9.60 -12.40
CA ILE A 53 8.53 -10.19 -11.09
C ILE A 53 7.06 -10.17 -10.73
N ASP A 54 6.56 -11.26 -10.17
CA ASP A 54 5.21 -11.32 -9.62
C ASP A 54 5.10 -10.58 -8.28
N ALA A 55 4.30 -9.51 -8.26
CA ALA A 55 3.94 -8.76 -7.04
C ALA A 55 2.45 -8.95 -6.68
N LEU A 56 1.96 -10.18 -6.77
CA LEU A 56 0.52 -10.50 -6.71
C LEU A 56 -0.17 -9.97 -5.44
N THR A 57 0.44 -10.13 -4.27
CA THR A 57 -0.12 -9.60 -3.01
C THR A 57 -0.26 -8.09 -3.04
N CYS A 58 0.76 -7.37 -3.51
CA CYS A 58 0.72 -5.92 -3.64
C CYS A 58 -0.34 -5.48 -4.65
N ARG A 59 -0.46 -6.20 -5.77
CA ARG A 59 -1.49 -5.94 -6.78
C ARG A 59 -2.89 -6.12 -6.22
N THR A 60 -3.15 -7.20 -5.48
CA THR A 60 -4.45 -7.44 -4.85
C THR A 60 -4.81 -6.35 -3.86
N LEU A 61 -3.89 -5.97 -2.96
CA LEU A 61 -4.11 -4.91 -1.98
C LEU A 61 -4.36 -3.55 -2.66
N GLY A 62 -3.54 -3.23 -3.67
CA GLY A 62 -3.74 -2.05 -4.50
C GLY A 62 -5.13 -2.04 -5.12
N SER A 63 -5.50 -3.10 -5.85
CA SER A 63 -6.83 -3.21 -6.49
C SER A 63 -8.00 -3.04 -5.51
N LEU A 64 -7.92 -3.60 -4.30
CA LEU A 64 -8.97 -3.43 -3.28
C LEU A 64 -9.13 -1.97 -2.85
N LEU A 65 -8.02 -1.27 -2.61
CA LEU A 65 -8.05 0.15 -2.26
C LEU A 65 -8.57 0.99 -3.43
N ARG A 66 -8.15 0.73 -4.67
CA ARG A 66 -8.65 1.45 -5.85
C ARG A 66 -10.16 1.24 -6.04
N ALA A 67 -10.65 0.01 -5.83
CA ALA A 67 -12.07 -0.32 -5.87
C ALA A 67 -12.85 0.40 -4.75
N TRP A 68 -12.29 0.45 -3.54
CA TRP A 68 -12.86 1.22 -2.45
C TRP A 68 -12.96 2.71 -2.80
N GLU A 69 -11.90 3.31 -3.33
CA GLU A 69 -11.89 4.73 -3.73
C GLU A 69 -12.94 5.04 -4.81
N ALA A 70 -13.08 4.15 -5.80
CA ALA A 70 -14.12 4.26 -6.83
C ALA A 70 -15.52 4.16 -6.23
N SER A 71 -15.74 3.25 -5.28
CA SER A 71 -17.04 3.11 -4.58
C SER A 71 -17.42 4.33 -3.73
N ARG A 72 -16.43 5.14 -3.34
CA ARG A 72 -16.61 6.37 -2.55
C ARG A 72 -16.59 7.65 -3.40
N ASP A 73 -16.44 7.52 -4.73
CA ASP A 73 -16.31 8.64 -5.67
C ASP A 73 -15.14 9.61 -5.33
N VAL A 74 -14.09 9.08 -4.69
CA VAL A 74 -12.87 9.85 -4.36
C VAL A 74 -11.75 9.61 -5.36
N ARG A 75 -11.96 8.71 -6.33
CA ARG A 75 -11.08 8.46 -7.46
C ARG A 75 -11.55 9.27 -8.66
N ARG A 76 -10.82 10.34 -9.00
CA ARG A 76 -10.99 11.02 -10.28
C ARG A 76 -10.14 10.29 -11.34
N GLU A 77 -10.71 10.15 -12.54
CA GLU A 77 -10.02 9.62 -13.73
C GLU A 77 -8.79 10.45 -14.11
#